data_AF-A0A7S1AK03-F1
#
_entry.id   AF-A0A7S1AK03-F1
#
_cell.length_a   1.000
_cell.length_b   1.000
_cell.length_c   1.000
_cell.angle_alpha   90.00
_cell.angle_beta   90.00
_cell.angle_gamma   90.00
#
_symmetry.space_group_name_H-M   'P 1'
#
loop_
_entity.id
_entity.type
_entity.pdbx_description
1 polymer ?
#
loop_
_entity_poly.entity_id
_entity_poly.type
_entity_poly.pdbx_seq_one_letter_code
_entity_poly.pdbx_strand_id
1 'polypeptide(L)'
;MDPPSPTLLDDVPPPPPGAPSSPPPPPPEEERDEEAWETLRARRRAKWKLQEAEATEAAQSMAPALKKFRTAPVPKLNVVKAVDKGFEGTSFRELADSPTSALQGLNDKSSTALGKLGVRTVRELGTWRLFKVAKAIVGLASFEVEGKRPKDATLNINLALEDKYHSRSLKEILALPPRALQGVTPEMETHLEKLQITSVVKLGEYKFAKWSEWVVELSEFEVEGSTVPGDARTAPRQPLEDE
;
A
#
# COMPACT_ATOMS: atom_id res chain seq x y z
N MET A 1 0.06 -53.49 -22.75
CA MET A 1 -0.81 -52.59 -21.97
C MET A 1 0.12 -51.52 -21.43
N ASP A 2 0.44 -50.55 -22.27
CA ASP A 2 1.28 -49.42 -21.87
C ASP A 2 0.43 -48.44 -21.04
N PRO A 3 1.00 -47.80 -19.99
CA PRO A 3 0.27 -46.79 -19.22
C PRO A 3 0.00 -45.57 -20.11
N PRO A 4 -1.18 -44.91 -19.96
CA PRO A 4 -1.49 -43.71 -20.74
C PRO A 4 -0.51 -42.58 -20.39
N SER A 5 0.00 -41.92 -21.42
CA SER A 5 0.89 -40.76 -21.32
C SER A 5 0.26 -39.64 -20.48
N PRO A 6 1.05 -38.91 -19.66
CA PRO A 6 0.55 -37.77 -18.92
C PRO A 6 0.13 -36.68 -19.91
N THR A 7 -1.15 -36.37 -19.88
CA THR A 7 -1.76 -35.31 -20.68
C THR A 7 -1.03 -34.00 -20.40
N LEU A 8 -0.60 -33.34 -21.48
CA LEU A 8 0.05 -32.03 -21.46
C LEU A 8 -0.70 -31.07 -20.53
N LEU A 9 0.07 -30.43 -19.65
CA LEU A 9 -0.38 -29.32 -18.81
C LEU A 9 -1.20 -28.32 -19.64
N ASP A 10 -2.44 -28.16 -19.21
CA ASP A 10 -3.35 -27.11 -19.63
C ASP A 10 -2.67 -25.74 -19.61
N ASP A 11 -2.96 -24.99 -20.67
CA ASP A 11 -2.82 -23.56 -20.84
C ASP A 11 -3.44 -22.85 -19.62
N VAL A 12 -2.64 -22.59 -18.57
CA VAL A 12 -3.11 -21.88 -17.38
C VAL A 12 -3.23 -20.41 -17.76
N PRO A 13 -4.45 -19.85 -17.87
CA PRO A 13 -4.62 -18.43 -18.20
C PRO A 13 -3.95 -17.57 -17.12
N PRO A 14 -3.41 -16.40 -17.49
CA PRO A 14 -2.70 -15.54 -16.55
C PRO A 14 -3.61 -15.16 -15.38
N PRO A 15 -3.05 -15.06 -14.16
CA PRO A 15 -3.84 -14.75 -12.97
C PRO A 15 -4.44 -13.33 -13.03
N PRO A 16 -5.61 -13.09 -12.42
CA PRO A 16 -6.16 -11.76 -12.29
C PRO A 16 -5.23 -10.89 -11.45
N PRO A 17 -5.23 -9.57 -11.68
CA PRO A 17 -4.40 -8.63 -10.93
C PRO A 17 -4.63 -8.78 -9.42
N GLY A 18 -3.57 -9.10 -8.68
CA GLY A 18 -3.59 -9.28 -7.22
C GLY A 18 -3.65 -10.73 -6.69
N ALA A 19 -3.66 -11.75 -7.56
CA ALA A 19 -3.56 -13.15 -7.12
C ALA A 19 -2.09 -13.58 -6.84
N PRO A 20 -1.84 -14.50 -5.87
CA PRO A 20 -0.50 -15.01 -5.59
C PRO A 20 0.08 -15.76 -6.81
N SER A 21 1.38 -15.58 -7.07
CA SER A 21 2.05 -16.03 -8.31
C SER A 21 2.10 -17.56 -8.51
N SER A 22 1.94 -18.35 -7.45
CA SER A 22 1.87 -19.81 -7.53
C SER A 22 0.94 -20.39 -6.46
N PRO A 23 0.15 -21.44 -6.77
CA PRO A 23 -0.58 -22.18 -5.75
C PRO A 23 0.39 -22.95 -4.82
N PRO A 24 0.06 -23.11 -3.52
CA PRO A 24 0.86 -23.95 -2.63
C PRO A 24 0.91 -25.40 -3.15
N PRO A 25 2.05 -26.09 -3.00
CA PRO A 25 2.17 -27.48 -3.44
C PRO A 25 1.17 -28.38 -2.69
N PRO A 26 0.64 -29.43 -3.35
CA PRO A 26 -0.23 -30.38 -2.68
C PRO A 26 0.56 -31.16 -1.60
N PRO A 27 -0.12 -31.62 -0.53
CA PRO A 27 0.46 -32.47 0.50
C PRO A 27 0.87 -33.83 -0.09
N PRO A 28 1.73 -34.59 0.62
CA PRO A 28 2.19 -35.91 0.20
C PRO A 28 1.02 -36.85 -0.13
N GLU A 29 1.23 -37.75 -1.09
CA GLU A 29 0.19 -38.61 -1.66
C GLU A 29 -0.51 -39.52 -0.64
N GLU A 30 0.21 -39.89 0.42
CA GLU A 30 -0.25 -40.74 1.52
C GLU A 30 -1.28 -40.06 2.44
N GLU A 31 -1.38 -38.73 2.40
CA GLU A 31 -2.33 -37.93 3.19
C GLU A 31 -3.44 -37.29 2.31
N ARG A 32 -3.46 -37.63 1.02
CA ARG A 32 -4.33 -37.01 0.03
C ARG A 32 -5.69 -37.71 -0.01
N ASP A 33 -6.61 -37.28 0.84
CA ASP A 33 -8.04 -37.55 0.62
C ASP A 33 -8.46 -36.88 -0.70
N GLU A 34 -8.55 -37.68 -1.76
CA GLU A 34 -8.80 -37.20 -3.13
C GLU A 34 -10.15 -36.49 -3.25
N GLU A 35 -11.15 -36.90 -2.48
CA GLU A 35 -12.47 -36.30 -2.46
C GLU A 35 -12.45 -34.92 -1.77
N ALA A 36 -11.75 -34.81 -0.64
CA ALA A 36 -11.53 -33.54 0.04
C ALA A 36 -10.72 -32.55 -0.83
N TRP A 37 -9.72 -33.05 -1.55
CA TRP A 37 -8.88 -32.26 -2.45
C TRP A 37 -9.61 -31.77 -3.69
N GLU A 38 -10.40 -32.62 -4.35
CA GLU A 38 -11.23 -32.21 -5.48
C GLU A 38 -12.32 -31.22 -5.06
N THR A 39 -12.90 -31.40 -3.88
CA THR A 39 -13.85 -30.43 -3.31
C THR A 39 -13.20 -29.06 -3.08
N LEU A 40 -11.97 -29.03 -2.55
CA LEU A 40 -11.20 -27.79 -2.36
C LEU A 40 -10.85 -27.11 -3.69
N ARG A 41 -10.42 -27.88 -4.70
CA ARG A 41 -10.13 -27.38 -6.06
C ARG A 41 -11.39 -26.85 -6.72
N ALA A 42 -12.51 -27.55 -6.61
CA ALA A 42 -13.81 -27.12 -7.14
C ALA A 42 -14.28 -25.81 -6.50
N ARG A 43 -14.17 -25.69 -5.17
CA ARG A 43 -14.45 -24.43 -4.45
C ARG A 43 -13.56 -23.29 -4.92
N ARG A 44 -12.27 -23.54 -5.13
CA ARG A 44 -11.32 -22.53 -5.62
C ARG A 44 -11.63 -22.09 -7.05
N ARG A 45 -11.94 -23.04 -7.94
CA ARG A 45 -12.41 -22.75 -9.31
C ARG A 45 -13.72 -21.96 -9.30
N ALA A 46 -14.67 -22.31 -8.44
CA ALA A 46 -15.93 -21.60 -8.32
C ALA A 46 -15.71 -20.15 -7.81
N LYS A 47 -14.87 -19.98 -6.78
CA LYS A 47 -14.48 -18.66 -6.27
C LYS A 47 -13.79 -17.81 -7.35
N TRP A 48 -12.91 -18.44 -8.14
CA TRP A 48 -12.23 -17.78 -9.26
C TRP A 48 -13.23 -17.29 -10.31
N LYS A 49 -14.14 -18.16 -10.76
CA LYS A 49 -15.19 -17.78 -11.72
C LYS A 49 -16.08 -16.67 -11.20
N LEU A 50 -16.40 -16.67 -9.90
CA LEU A 50 -17.17 -15.59 -9.28
C LEU A 50 -16.40 -14.27 -9.31
N GLN A 51 -15.13 -14.26 -8.90
CA GLN A 51 -14.29 -13.05 -8.95
C GLN A 51 -14.10 -12.53 -10.37
N GLU A 52 -13.96 -13.42 -11.36
CA GLU A 52 -13.85 -13.06 -12.78
C GLU A 52 -15.17 -12.47 -13.31
N ALA A 53 -16.31 -13.04 -12.95
CA ALA A 53 -17.62 -12.49 -13.29
C ALA A 53 -17.85 -11.12 -12.64
N GLU A 54 -17.52 -10.96 -11.35
CA GLU A 54 -17.60 -9.68 -10.63
C GLU A 54 -16.69 -8.61 -11.27
N ALA A 55 -15.45 -8.97 -11.63
CA ALA A 55 -14.52 -8.08 -12.32
C ALA A 55 -15.03 -7.69 -13.73
N THR A 56 -15.64 -8.64 -14.45
CA THR A 56 -16.23 -8.40 -15.77
C THR A 56 -17.44 -7.48 -15.67
N GLU A 57 -18.34 -7.71 -14.70
CA GLU A 57 -19.49 -6.86 -14.43
C GLU A 57 -19.05 -5.44 -14.02
N ALA A 58 -18.05 -5.34 -13.14
CA ALA A 58 -17.46 -4.06 -12.75
C ALA A 58 -16.90 -3.32 -13.98
N ALA A 59 -16.11 -3.98 -14.84
CA ALA A 59 -15.58 -3.39 -16.06
C ALA A 59 -16.69 -2.95 -17.03
N GLN A 60 -17.74 -3.75 -17.20
CA GLN A 60 -18.89 -3.41 -18.05
C GLN A 60 -19.68 -2.21 -17.50
N SER A 61 -19.85 -2.12 -16.17
CA SER A 61 -20.52 -0.98 -15.53
C SER A 61 -19.73 0.32 -15.65
N MET A 62 -18.39 0.24 -15.66
CA MET A 62 -17.49 1.39 -15.78
C MET A 62 -17.24 1.83 -17.24
N ALA A 63 -17.46 0.96 -18.23
CA ALA A 63 -17.17 1.23 -19.64
C ALA A 63 -17.80 2.53 -20.20
N PRO A 64 -19.06 2.89 -19.90
CA PRO A 64 -19.65 4.16 -20.35
C PRO A 64 -18.93 5.39 -19.77
N ALA A 65 -18.53 5.32 -18.49
CA ALA A 65 -17.80 6.39 -17.82
C ALA A 65 -16.38 6.53 -18.40
N LEU A 66 -15.67 5.42 -18.61
CA LEU A 66 -14.35 5.39 -19.26
C LEU A 66 -14.40 6.02 -20.66
N LYS A 67 -15.44 5.73 -21.47
CA LYS A 67 -15.61 6.34 -22.79
C LYS A 67 -15.79 7.86 -22.72
N LYS A 68 -16.51 8.36 -21.71
CA LYS A 68 -16.69 9.80 -21.47
C LYS A 68 -15.36 10.49 -21.13
N PHE A 69 -14.49 9.86 -20.34
CA PHE A 69 -13.21 10.44 -19.92
C PHE A 69 -12.20 10.56 -21.07
N ARG A 70 -12.25 9.69 -22.08
CA ARG A 70 -11.38 9.77 -23.27
C ARG A 70 -11.60 11.02 -24.12
N THR A 71 -12.78 11.63 -24.01
CA THR A 71 -13.13 12.90 -24.69
C THR A 71 -13.04 14.11 -23.78
N ALA A 72 -12.62 13.93 -22.52
CA ALA A 72 -12.52 15.00 -21.56
C ALA A 72 -11.31 15.91 -21.85
N PRO A 73 -11.35 17.18 -21.44
CA PRO A 73 -10.18 18.06 -21.50
C PRO A 73 -8.99 17.49 -20.72
N VAL A 74 -7.78 17.81 -21.16
CA VAL A 74 -6.54 17.43 -20.48
C VAL A 74 -6.56 17.97 -19.04
N PRO A 75 -6.38 17.11 -18.01
CA PRO A 75 -6.30 17.56 -16.63
C PRO A 75 -5.15 18.55 -16.41
N LYS A 76 -5.40 19.61 -15.64
CA LYS A 76 -4.36 20.59 -15.23
C LYS A 76 -3.72 20.26 -13.87
N LEU A 77 -4.03 19.10 -13.31
CA LEU A 77 -3.55 18.66 -11.99
C LEU A 77 -2.04 18.51 -12.01
N ASN A 78 -1.37 18.93 -10.94
CA ASN A 78 0.05 18.70 -10.75
C ASN A 78 0.41 18.77 -9.26
N VAL A 79 1.51 18.10 -8.89
CA VAL A 79 2.06 18.06 -7.53
C VAL A 79 3.57 18.32 -7.53
N VAL A 80 4.07 19.14 -8.46
CA VAL A 80 5.52 19.36 -8.72
C VAL A 80 6.34 19.80 -7.50
N LYS A 81 5.71 20.35 -6.45
CA LYS A 81 6.39 20.73 -5.20
C LYS A 81 6.56 19.58 -4.20
N ALA A 82 5.94 18.43 -4.47
CA ALA A 82 5.99 17.25 -3.62
C ALA A 82 6.85 16.12 -4.23
N VAL A 83 7.13 16.19 -5.53
CA VAL A 83 7.83 15.14 -6.29
C VAL A 83 9.17 15.65 -6.82
N ASP A 84 10.16 14.77 -6.85
CA ASP A 84 11.45 15.06 -7.46
C ASP A 84 11.28 15.36 -8.96
N LYS A 85 12.19 16.15 -9.53
CA LYS A 85 12.14 16.63 -10.91
C LYS A 85 11.99 15.50 -11.93
N GLY A 86 12.57 14.32 -11.67
CA GLY A 86 12.44 13.14 -12.53
C GLY A 86 11.02 12.55 -12.61
N PHE A 87 10.14 12.91 -11.67
CA PHE A 87 8.80 12.34 -11.47
C PHE A 87 7.67 13.38 -11.66
N GLU A 88 7.95 14.60 -12.11
CA GLU A 88 6.92 15.64 -12.28
C GLU A 88 5.82 15.30 -13.29
N GLY A 89 6.07 14.34 -14.20
CA GLY A 89 5.12 13.88 -15.22
C GLY A 89 4.51 12.50 -14.99
N THR A 90 4.85 11.82 -13.88
CA THR A 90 4.28 10.50 -13.56
C THR A 90 2.83 10.62 -13.10
N SER A 91 2.03 9.63 -13.48
CA SER A 91 0.67 9.41 -12.97
C SER A 91 0.67 9.17 -11.45
N PHE A 92 -0.46 9.31 -10.77
CA PHE A 92 -0.55 9.00 -9.33
C PHE A 92 -0.28 7.51 -9.05
N ARG A 93 -0.71 6.61 -9.95
CA ARG A 93 -0.41 5.17 -9.88
C ARG A 93 1.08 4.88 -9.98
N GLU A 94 1.74 5.39 -11.01
CA GLU A 94 3.19 5.21 -11.19
C GLU A 94 3.96 5.86 -10.03
N LEU A 95 3.52 7.03 -9.56
CA LEU A 95 4.14 7.70 -8.42
C LEU A 95 3.98 6.90 -7.12
N ALA A 96 2.83 6.26 -6.90
CA ALA A 96 2.62 5.38 -5.75
C ALA A 96 3.60 4.19 -5.77
N ASP A 97 3.87 3.62 -6.94
CA ASP A 97 4.78 2.48 -7.07
C ASP A 97 6.27 2.89 -7.21
N SER A 98 6.54 4.19 -7.31
CA SER A 98 7.88 4.77 -7.38
C SER A 98 8.63 4.66 -6.04
N PRO A 99 9.98 4.69 -6.06
CA PRO A 99 10.78 4.70 -4.83
C PRO A 99 10.52 5.96 -3.98
N THR A 100 10.80 5.90 -2.69
CA THR A 100 10.65 7.07 -1.78
C THR A 100 11.49 8.28 -2.21
N SER A 101 12.58 8.09 -2.95
CA SER A 101 13.37 9.18 -3.55
C SER A 101 12.61 9.98 -4.63
N ALA A 102 11.46 9.47 -5.11
CA ALA A 102 10.57 10.23 -5.99
C ALA A 102 9.90 11.42 -5.29
N LEU A 103 9.98 11.53 -3.96
CA LEU A 103 9.47 12.68 -3.21
C LEU A 103 10.55 13.74 -3.03
N GLN A 104 10.22 14.98 -3.39
CA GLN A 104 11.17 16.08 -3.29
C GLN A 104 11.58 16.34 -1.84
N GLY A 105 12.89 16.35 -1.59
CA GLY A 105 13.47 16.66 -0.29
C GLY A 105 13.75 15.44 0.59
N LEU A 106 13.49 14.23 0.12
CA LEU A 106 14.12 13.02 0.67
C LEU A 106 15.49 12.83 0.02
N ASN A 107 16.54 12.86 0.83
CA ASN A 107 17.89 12.55 0.38
C ASN A 107 18.20 11.06 0.52
N ASP A 108 19.32 10.60 -0.05
CA ASP A 108 19.73 9.20 -0.04
C ASP A 108 19.83 8.62 1.38
N LYS A 109 20.25 9.42 2.37
CA LYS A 109 20.35 8.99 3.76
C LYS A 109 18.97 8.70 4.35
N SER A 110 18.00 9.58 4.08
CA SER A 110 16.61 9.41 4.51
C SER A 110 15.95 8.23 3.80
N SER A 111 16.12 8.10 2.48
CA SER A 111 15.59 6.96 1.72
C SER A 111 16.19 5.63 2.18
N THR A 112 17.49 5.59 2.49
CA THR A 112 18.16 4.43 3.09
C THR A 112 17.56 4.09 4.46
N ALA A 113 17.34 5.10 5.32
CA ALA A 113 16.75 4.89 6.64
C ALA A 113 15.31 4.36 6.54
N LEU A 114 14.50 4.87 5.61
CA LEU A 114 13.17 4.33 5.32
C LEU A 114 13.24 2.88 4.82
N GLY A 115 14.18 2.56 3.93
CA GLY A 115 14.38 1.20 3.44
C GLY A 115 14.71 0.21 4.55
N LYS A 116 15.44 0.65 5.59
CA LYS A 116 15.71 -0.15 6.80
C LYS A 116 14.49 -0.33 7.72
N LEU A 117 13.49 0.55 7.59
CA LEU A 117 12.18 0.42 8.24
C LEU A 117 11.19 -0.42 7.41
N GLY A 118 11.64 -1.01 6.30
CA GLY A 118 10.78 -1.76 5.37
C GLY A 118 9.94 -0.88 4.45
N VAL A 119 10.31 0.39 4.27
CA VAL A 119 9.58 1.36 3.45
C VAL A 119 10.48 1.82 2.28
N ARG A 120 10.21 1.30 1.09
CA ARG A 120 10.99 1.52 -0.14
C ARG A 120 10.21 2.32 -1.17
N THR A 121 8.89 2.13 -1.25
CA THR A 121 8.02 2.83 -2.21
C THR A 121 7.18 3.92 -1.57
N VAL A 122 6.66 4.84 -2.39
CA VAL A 122 5.69 5.85 -1.96
C VAL A 122 4.43 5.18 -1.41
N ARG A 123 3.97 4.07 -2.00
CA ARG A 123 2.81 3.30 -1.52
C ARG A 123 3.04 2.72 -0.14
N GLU A 124 4.20 2.10 0.09
CA GLU A 124 4.56 1.57 1.40
C GLU A 124 4.62 2.69 2.45
N LEU A 125 5.15 3.85 2.08
CA LEU A 125 5.22 5.01 2.98
C LEU A 125 3.82 5.58 3.30
N GLY A 126 2.93 5.65 2.32
CA GLY A 126 1.56 6.14 2.48
C GLY A 126 0.63 5.17 3.21
N THR A 127 0.95 3.87 3.16
CA THR A 127 0.21 2.82 3.86
C THR A 127 0.85 2.38 5.17
N TRP A 128 1.93 3.04 5.59
CA TRP A 128 2.73 2.66 6.75
C TRP A 128 1.93 2.72 8.06
N ARG A 129 1.70 1.56 8.68
CA ARG A 129 0.89 1.42 9.91
C ARG A 129 1.33 2.38 11.01
N LEU A 130 2.64 2.50 11.26
CA LEU A 130 3.18 3.33 12.34
C LEU A 130 2.80 4.81 12.15
N PHE A 131 2.91 5.31 10.93
CA PHE A 131 2.47 6.64 10.56
C PHE A 131 0.96 6.81 10.76
N LYS A 132 0.14 5.87 10.26
CA LYS A 132 -1.33 5.96 10.35
C LYS A 132 -1.82 6.02 11.80
N VAL A 133 -1.26 5.18 12.67
CA VAL A 133 -1.55 5.18 14.11
C VAL A 133 -1.15 6.52 14.75
N ALA A 134 0.09 6.96 14.52
CA ALA A 134 0.59 8.21 15.08
C ALA A 134 -0.22 9.43 14.61
N LYS A 135 -0.58 9.48 13.32
CA LYS A 135 -1.42 10.53 12.74
C LYS A 135 -2.80 10.57 13.39
N ALA A 136 -3.44 9.42 13.62
CA ALA A 136 -4.73 9.34 14.30
C ALA A 136 -4.65 9.85 15.74
N ILE A 137 -3.57 9.52 16.47
CA ILE A 137 -3.31 10.06 17.81
C ILE A 137 -3.18 11.59 17.78
N VAL A 138 -2.38 12.13 16.85
CA VAL A 138 -2.23 13.59 16.66
C VAL A 138 -3.57 14.26 16.41
N GLY A 139 -4.39 13.71 15.51
CA GLY A 139 -5.70 14.27 15.19
C GLY A 139 -6.65 14.28 16.40
N LEU A 140 -6.77 13.15 17.10
CA LEU A 140 -7.71 13.00 18.21
C LEU A 140 -7.25 13.68 19.51
N ALA A 141 -5.95 13.88 19.71
CA ALA A 141 -5.41 14.57 20.89
C ALA A 141 -5.94 16.01 21.04
N SER A 142 -6.29 16.66 19.92
CA SER A 142 -6.89 18.01 19.93
C SER A 142 -8.29 18.07 20.57
N PHE A 143 -9.00 16.94 20.60
CA PHE A 143 -10.34 16.81 21.20
C PHE A 143 -10.31 16.30 22.64
N GLU A 144 -9.13 15.93 23.16
CA GLU A 144 -8.99 15.44 24.53
C GLU A 144 -9.08 16.59 25.53
N VAL A 145 -9.99 16.49 26.50
CA VAL A 145 -10.09 17.42 27.62
C VAL A 145 -9.56 16.77 28.89
N GLU A 146 -8.56 17.41 29.51
CA GLU A 146 -7.89 16.90 30.70
C GLU A 146 -8.89 16.68 31.86
N GLY A 147 -8.75 15.55 32.55
CA GLY A 147 -9.60 15.18 33.69
C GLY A 147 -11.08 14.89 33.34
N LYS A 148 -11.47 14.88 32.06
CA LYS A 148 -12.86 14.63 31.63
C LYS A 148 -13.12 13.19 31.16
N ARG A 149 -12.27 12.22 31.51
CA ARG A 149 -12.52 10.80 31.20
C ARG A 149 -13.73 10.29 32.03
N PRO A 150 -14.80 9.78 31.39
CA PRO A 150 -15.90 9.14 32.11
C PRO A 150 -15.43 7.88 32.87
N LYS A 151 -16.06 7.58 34.02
CA LYS A 151 -15.65 6.46 34.90
C LYS A 151 -15.81 5.08 34.23
N ASP A 152 -16.74 4.95 33.30
CA ASP A 152 -17.12 3.74 32.58
C ASP A 152 -16.57 3.69 31.13
N ALA A 153 -15.69 4.63 30.77
CA ALA A 153 -15.15 4.72 29.41
C ALA A 153 -14.29 3.50 29.05
N THR A 154 -14.63 2.84 27.94
CA THR A 154 -13.92 1.69 27.37
C THR A 154 -12.92 2.06 26.25
N LEU A 155 -12.90 3.32 25.82
CA LEU A 155 -11.99 3.86 24.81
C LEU A 155 -10.53 3.57 25.19
N ASN A 156 -9.84 2.85 24.30
CA ASN A 156 -8.42 2.53 24.41
C ASN A 156 -7.83 2.22 23.02
N ILE A 157 -6.50 2.21 22.94
CA ILE A 157 -5.74 1.80 21.75
C ILE A 157 -4.63 0.81 22.16
N ASN A 158 -4.92 -0.11 23.08
CA ASN A 158 -3.90 -0.96 23.71
C ASN A 158 -3.12 -1.81 22.69
N LEU A 159 -3.75 -2.23 21.59
CA LEU A 159 -3.09 -2.96 20.49
C LEU A 159 -2.14 -2.09 19.62
N ALA A 160 -2.11 -0.78 19.87
CA ALA A 160 -1.20 0.15 19.22
C ALA A 160 -0.07 0.60 20.15
N LEU A 161 -0.15 0.35 21.46
CA LEU A 161 0.78 0.85 22.47
C LEU A 161 1.47 -0.27 23.24
N GLU A 162 2.71 -0.04 23.65
CA GLU A 162 3.38 -0.88 24.65
C GLU A 162 2.63 -0.83 25.99
N ASP A 163 2.60 -1.94 26.73
CA ASP A 163 1.79 -2.15 27.94
C ASP A 163 1.95 -1.04 28.99
N LYS A 164 3.18 -0.57 29.19
CA LYS A 164 3.50 0.50 30.15
C LYS A 164 2.87 1.86 29.81
N TYR A 165 2.31 2.03 28.62
CA TYR A 165 1.66 3.27 28.17
C TYR A 165 0.14 3.16 28.04
N HIS A 166 -0.48 2.02 28.38
CA HIS A 166 -1.94 1.82 28.25
C HIS A 166 -2.79 2.80 29.08
N SER A 167 -2.24 3.37 30.16
CA SER A 167 -2.92 4.36 31.00
C SER A 167 -2.70 5.81 30.56
N ARG A 168 -1.85 6.05 29.53
CA ARG A 168 -1.53 7.40 29.08
C ARG A 168 -2.65 8.01 28.26
N SER A 169 -2.81 9.31 28.39
CA SER A 169 -3.70 10.13 27.57
C SER A 169 -3.12 10.31 26.15
N LEU A 170 -3.95 10.65 25.16
CA LEU A 170 -3.47 10.92 23.80
C LEU A 170 -2.48 12.10 23.81
N LYS A 171 -2.77 13.15 24.58
CA LYS A 171 -1.87 14.30 24.77
C LYS A 171 -0.53 13.91 25.37
N GLU A 172 -0.52 13.02 26.38
CA GLU A 172 0.74 12.50 26.93
C GLU A 172 1.51 11.65 25.91
N ILE A 173 0.80 10.84 25.11
CA ILE A 173 1.41 9.96 24.10
C ILE A 173 2.16 10.76 23.03
N LEU A 174 1.70 11.96 22.67
CA LEU A 174 2.36 12.81 21.67
C LEU A 174 3.84 13.03 21.95
N ALA A 175 4.20 13.21 23.22
CA ALA A 175 5.57 13.49 23.65
C ALA A 175 6.43 12.22 23.80
N LEU A 176 5.83 11.03 23.76
CA LEU A 176 6.56 9.77 23.89
C LEU A 176 7.42 9.47 22.66
N PRO A 177 8.51 8.70 22.80
CA PRO A 177 9.30 8.24 21.66
C PRO A 177 8.50 7.26 20.79
N PRO A 178 8.90 7.03 19.51
CA PRO A 178 8.19 6.11 18.63
C PRO A 178 8.06 4.68 19.16
N ARG A 179 9.00 4.23 20.01
CA ARG A 179 8.93 2.94 20.71
C ARG A 179 7.78 2.82 21.71
N ALA A 180 7.00 3.88 21.94
CA ALA A 180 5.71 3.76 22.61
C ALA A 180 4.66 3.02 21.77
N LEU A 181 4.84 2.97 20.45
CA LEU A 181 3.97 2.23 19.54
C LEU A 181 4.44 0.77 19.40
N GLN A 182 3.49 -0.17 19.43
CA GLN A 182 3.80 -1.59 19.25
C GLN A 182 4.45 -1.88 17.90
N GLY A 183 5.50 -2.70 17.94
CA GLY A 183 6.25 -3.17 16.79
C GLY A 183 7.46 -2.29 16.43
N VAL A 184 7.76 -1.25 17.21
CA VAL A 184 8.97 -0.44 17.03
C VAL A 184 10.10 -1.00 17.88
N THR A 185 11.11 -1.60 17.24
CA THR A 185 12.31 -2.12 17.91
C THR A 185 13.32 -1.00 18.22
N PRO A 186 14.30 -1.22 19.12
CA PRO A 186 15.38 -0.25 19.36
C PRO A 186 16.19 0.08 18.09
N GLU A 187 16.35 -0.88 17.18
CA GLU A 187 17.01 -0.65 15.89
C GLU A 187 16.17 0.27 15.00
N MET A 188 14.86 0.05 14.92
CA MET A 188 13.95 0.94 14.17
C MET A 188 13.97 2.36 14.73
N GLU A 189 14.05 2.54 16.05
CA GLU A 189 14.16 3.85 16.70
C GLU A 189 15.41 4.62 16.20
N THR A 190 16.54 3.93 16.06
CA THR A 190 17.77 4.52 15.49
C THR A 190 17.58 4.99 14.04
N HIS A 191 16.79 4.28 13.24
CA HIS A 191 16.48 4.69 11.87
C HIS A 191 15.47 5.84 11.81
N LEU A 192 14.50 5.88 12.72
CA LEU A 192 13.55 6.98 12.87
C LEU A 192 14.24 8.28 13.28
N GLU A 193 15.24 8.22 14.17
CA GLU A 193 16.04 9.38 14.56
C GLU A 193 16.81 9.99 13.38
N LYS A 194 17.31 9.17 12.44
CA LYS A 194 17.94 9.66 11.19
C LYS A 194 16.97 10.43 10.30
N LEU A 195 15.67 10.16 10.43
CA LEU A 195 14.58 10.90 9.79
C LEU A 195 14.09 12.10 10.61
N GLN A 196 14.75 12.39 11.74
CA GLN A 196 14.34 13.39 12.73
C GLN A 196 13.01 13.07 13.41
N ILE A 197 12.55 11.81 13.36
CA ILE A 197 11.34 11.32 13.99
C ILE A 197 11.68 10.83 15.40
N THR A 198 11.63 11.74 16.37
CA THR A 198 12.02 11.47 17.77
C THR A 198 10.84 11.31 18.72
N SER A 199 9.60 11.44 18.23
CA SER A 199 8.38 11.32 19.04
C SER A 199 7.19 10.87 18.21
N VAL A 200 6.13 10.41 18.88
CA VAL A 200 4.87 10.01 18.23
C VAL A 200 4.27 11.19 17.45
N VAL A 201 4.31 12.41 17.98
CA VAL A 201 3.83 13.59 17.25
C VAL A 201 4.61 13.83 15.96
N LYS A 202 5.95 13.76 16.00
CA LYS A 202 6.77 13.93 14.79
C LYS A 202 6.52 12.84 13.76
N LEU A 203 6.24 11.61 14.21
CA LEU A 203 5.87 10.52 13.32
C LEU A 203 4.51 10.79 12.68
N GLY A 204 3.49 11.16 13.45
CA GLY A 204 2.15 11.48 12.94
C GLY A 204 2.11 12.72 12.05
N GLU A 205 3.08 13.62 12.20
CA GLU A 205 3.23 14.82 11.38
C GLU A 205 4.18 14.67 10.20
N TYR A 206 4.79 13.50 10.02
CA TYR A 206 5.83 13.26 9.03
C TYR A 206 5.34 13.57 7.60
N LYS A 207 5.84 14.67 7.03
CA LYS A 207 5.30 15.25 5.79
C LYS A 207 5.32 14.31 4.60
N PHE A 208 6.36 13.49 4.46
CA PHE A 208 6.51 12.59 3.32
C PHE A 208 5.47 11.46 3.37
N ALA A 209 5.16 10.94 4.56
CA ALA A 209 4.08 9.97 4.70
C ALA A 209 2.70 10.56 4.43
N LYS A 210 2.46 11.84 4.80
CA LYS A 210 1.22 12.55 4.40
C LYS A 210 1.10 12.67 2.88
N TRP A 211 2.16 13.10 2.20
CA TRP A 211 2.17 13.22 0.74
C TRP A 211 1.93 11.86 0.07
N SER A 212 2.65 10.84 0.53
CA SER A 212 2.48 9.47 0.05
C SER A 212 1.06 8.95 0.24
N GLU A 213 0.44 9.18 1.40
CA GLU A 213 -0.93 8.78 1.65
C GLU A 213 -1.91 9.46 0.68
N TRP A 214 -1.74 10.75 0.41
CA TRP A 214 -2.57 11.46 -0.58
C TRP A 214 -2.38 10.95 -1.99
N VAL A 215 -1.14 10.64 -2.38
CA VAL A 215 -0.83 10.03 -3.69
C VAL A 215 -1.54 8.69 -3.83
N VAL A 216 -1.43 7.82 -2.81
CA VAL A 216 -2.10 6.51 -2.81
C VAL A 216 -3.62 6.68 -2.91
N GLU A 217 -4.21 7.55 -2.10
CA GLU A 217 -5.65 7.80 -2.11
C GLU A 217 -6.14 8.28 -3.48
N LEU A 218 -5.44 9.24 -4.09
CA LEU A 218 -5.82 9.77 -5.41
C LEU A 218 -5.57 8.79 -6.55
N SER A 219 -4.62 7.85 -6.40
CA SER A 219 -4.32 6.85 -7.43
C SER A 219 -5.49 5.91 -7.72
N GLU A 220 -6.38 5.71 -6.74
CA GLU A 220 -7.60 4.89 -6.88
C GLU A 220 -8.61 5.54 -7.86
N PHE A 221 -8.57 6.86 -8.02
CA PHE A 221 -9.48 7.62 -8.88
C PHE A 221 -8.90 7.96 -10.25
N GLU A 222 -7.64 7.62 -10.51
CA GLU A 222 -7.01 7.85 -11.79
C GLU A 222 -7.64 6.92 -12.85
N VAL A 223 -7.70 7.31 -14.12
CA VAL A 223 -8.18 6.43 -15.19
C VAL A 223 -7.07 6.24 -16.19
N GLU A 224 -6.71 4.99 -16.45
CA GLU A 224 -5.69 4.65 -17.44
C GLU A 224 -6.17 5.08 -18.83
N GLY A 225 -5.32 5.82 -19.56
CA GLY A 225 -5.64 6.28 -20.92
C GLY A 225 -6.34 7.65 -21.03
N SER A 226 -6.38 8.49 -19.99
CA SER A 226 -6.63 9.94 -20.18
C SER A 226 -5.35 10.65 -20.68
N THR A 227 -4.70 10.10 -21.69
CA THR A 227 -3.53 10.73 -22.30
C THR A 227 -3.98 11.75 -23.33
N VAL A 228 -3.21 12.84 -23.43
CA VAL A 228 -3.32 13.79 -24.54
C VAL A 228 -2.97 13.02 -25.82
N PRO A 229 -3.83 13.02 -26.85
CA PRO A 229 -3.41 12.52 -28.15
C PRO A 229 -2.18 13.32 -28.63
N GLY A 230 -1.01 12.68 -28.71
CA GLY A 230 0.20 13.27 -29.30
C GLY A 230 1.39 13.58 -28.36
N ASP A 231 1.37 13.18 -27.08
CA ASP A 231 2.58 13.35 -26.23
C ASP A 231 3.61 12.24 -26.48
N ALA A 232 4.66 12.56 -27.23
CA ALA A 232 5.75 11.65 -27.58
C ALA A 232 6.62 11.21 -26.39
N ARG A 233 6.40 11.76 -25.18
CA ARG A 233 7.18 11.45 -23.97
C ARG A 233 6.74 10.16 -23.25
N THR A 234 5.63 9.56 -23.68
CA THR A 234 5.01 8.38 -23.04
C THR A 234 5.09 7.10 -23.86
N ALA A 235 5.92 7.06 -24.92
CA ALA A 235 6.30 5.79 -25.50
C ALA A 235 6.97 4.92 -24.40
N PRO A 236 6.66 3.62 -24.30
CA PRO A 236 7.37 2.75 -23.36
C PRO A 236 8.86 2.92 -23.59
N ARG A 237 9.60 3.38 -22.56
CA ARG A 237 11.05 3.47 -22.65
C ARG A 237 11.54 2.06 -22.94
N GLN A 238 12.13 1.86 -24.13
CA GLN A 238 12.79 0.59 -24.42
C GLN A 238 13.84 0.35 -23.33
N PRO A 239 13.98 -0.89 -22.83
CA PRO A 239 15.08 -1.23 -21.95
C PRO A 239 16.39 -0.79 -22.61
N LEU A 240 17.26 -0.14 -21.85
CA LEU A 240 18.63 0.11 -22.30
C LEU A 240 19.27 -1.27 -22.48
N GLU A 241 19.50 -1.67 -23.73
CA GLU A 241 20.35 -2.80 -24.04
C GLU A 241 21.79 -2.35 -23.73
N ASP A 242 22.40 -2.99 -22.73
CA ASP A 242 23.81 -2.77 -22.37
C ASP A 242 24.70 -3.29 -23.53
N GLU A 243 25.46 -2.38 -24.16
CA GLU A 243 26.63 -2.69 -25.03
C GLU A 243 27.91 -2.87 -24.22
#